data_AF-A0A5M4AXK7-F1
#
_entry.id   AF-A0A5M4AXK7-F1
#
_cell.length_a   1.000
_cell.length_b   1.000
_cell.length_c   1.000
_cell.angle_alpha   90.00
_cell.angle_beta   90.00
_cell.angle_gamma   90.00
#
_symmetry.space_group_name_H-M   'P 1'
#
loop_
_entity.id
_entity.type
_entity.pdbx_description
1 polymer ?
#
loop_
_entity_poly.entity_id
_entity_poly.type
_entity_poly.pdbx_seq_one_letter_code
_entity_poly.pdbx_strand_id
1 'polypeptide(L)' 'MKNLFVYYLAILSPFALMFWMISNEHDLAFVITMLLYSTIYRGVTDYFRLKARGYIGLEIARLLIPFHGRRRFLRDLYFR' A
#
# COMPACT_ATOMS: atom_id res chain seq x y z
N MET A 1 -8.20 -9.14 -0.80
CA MET A 1 -8.01 -9.23 0.68
C MET A 1 -9.32 -8.89 1.39
N LYS A 2 -10.10 -9.89 1.81
CA LYS A 2 -11.34 -9.66 2.58
C LYS A 2 -11.04 -9.41 4.06
N ASN A 3 -10.02 -10.07 4.60
CA ASN A 3 -9.61 -9.95 6.00
C ASN A 3 -8.81 -8.66 6.24
N LEU A 4 -9.26 -7.87 7.21
CA LEU A 4 -8.63 -6.64 7.67
C LEU A 4 -7.21 -6.88 8.20
N PHE A 5 -7.00 -7.96 8.94
CA PHE A 5 -5.70 -8.32 9.52
C PHE A 5 -4.66 -8.59 8.45
N VAL A 6 -5.01 -9.40 7.44
CA VAL A 6 -4.12 -9.69 6.31
C VAL A 6 -3.76 -8.43 5.54
N TYR A 7 -4.73 -7.53 5.37
CA TYR A 7 -4.43 -6.25 4.74
C TYR A 7 -3.42 -5.46 5.57
N TYR A 8 -3.64 -5.26 6.87
CA TYR A 8 -2.69 -4.53 7.72
C TYR A 8 -1.29 -5.15 7.71
N LEU A 9 -1.18 -6.48 7.78
CA LEU A 9 0.10 -7.16 7.66
C LEU A 9 0.80 -6.84 6.33
N ALA A 10 0.07 -6.81 5.23
CA ALA A 10 0.65 -6.44 3.93
C ALA A 10 1.15 -4.99 3.89
N ILE A 11 0.47 -4.03 4.54
CA ILE A 11 0.91 -2.62 4.57
C ILE A 11 2.14 -2.45 5.45
N LEU A 12 2.22 -3.21 6.54
CA LEU A 12 3.25 -3.07 7.56
C LEU A 12 4.51 -3.86 7.20
N SER A 13 4.43 -4.95 6.43
CA SER A 13 5.59 -5.77 6.10
C SER A 13 6.75 -5.00 5.42
N PRO A 14 6.53 -4.02 4.53
CA PRO A 14 7.62 -3.27 3.92
C PRO A 14 8.35 -2.37 4.92
N PHE A 15 7.72 -1.98 6.03
CA PHE A 15 8.37 -1.16 7.07
C PHE A 15 9.46 -1.92 7.81
N ALA A 16 9.30 -3.22 8.05
CA ALA A 16 10.35 -4.03 8.66
C ALA A 16 11.61 -4.06 7.78
N LEU A 17 11.43 -4.20 6.46
CA LEU A 17 12.52 -4.14 5.48
C LEU A 17 13.16 -2.75 5.44
N MET A 18 12.36 -1.69 5.40
CA MET A 18 12.87 -0.31 5.44
C MET A 18 13.65 0.00 6.71
N PHE A 19 13.17 -0.47 7.86
CA PHE A 19 13.85 -0.32 9.15
C PHE A 19 15.19 -1.06 9.16
N TRP A 20 15.24 -2.26 8.60
CA TRP A 20 16.49 -2.99 8.42
C TRP A 20 17.46 -2.24 7.50
N MET A 21 16.98 -1.67 6.37
CA MET A 21 17.83 -0.92 5.44
C MET A 21 18.47 0.30 6.09
N ILE A 22 17.69 1.13 6.80
CA ILE A 22 18.22 2.33 7.47
C ILE A 22 19.18 1.96 8.62
N SER A 23 18.97 0.82 9.29
CA SER A 23 19.86 0.35 10.36
C SER A 23 21.20 -0.19 9.85
N ASN A 24 21.33 -0.44 8.55
CA ASN A 24 22.55 -0.97 7.92
C ASN A 24 23.13 0.03 6.89
N GLU A 25 22.85 1.33 7.04
CA GLU A 25 23.40 2.42 6.20
C GLU A 25 23.09 2.25 4.69
N HIS A 26 22.00 1.57 4.35
CA HIS A 26 21.55 1.37 2.97
C HIS A 26 20.59 2.48 2.50
N ASP A 27 21.02 3.74 2.60
CA ASP A 27 20.18 4.92 2.38
C ASP A 27 19.50 4.95 1.00
N LEU A 28 20.26 4.66 -0.05
CA LEU A 28 19.75 4.67 -1.42
C LEU A 28 18.70 3.56 -1.62
N ALA A 29 18.94 2.36 -1.08
CA ALA A 29 17.98 1.27 -1.14
C ALA A 29 16.71 1.58 -0.32
N PHE A 30 16.86 2.24 0.84
CA PHE A 30 15.74 2.72 1.64
C PHE A 30 14.87 3.69 0.84
N VAL A 31 15.46 4.71 0.21
CA VAL A 31 14.73 5.72 -0.57
C VAL A 31 14.00 5.07 -1.75
N ILE A 32 14.66 4.20 -2.52
CA ILE A 32 14.05 3.48 -3.63
C ILE A 32 12.87 2.63 -3.13
N THR A 33 13.06 1.89 -2.04
CA THR A 33 12.02 1.05 -1.45
C THR A 33 10.84 1.88 -0.95
N MET A 34 11.10 3.04 -0.34
CA MET A 34 10.06 3.98 0.09
C MET A 34 9.22 4.50 -1.08
N LEU A 35 9.87 4.86 -2.18
CA LEU A 35 9.19 5.33 -3.40
C LEU A 35 8.36 4.21 -4.03
N LEU A 36 8.94 3.03 -4.23
CA LEU A 36 8.22 1.85 -4.76
C LEU A 36 7.05 1.44 -3.87
N TYR A 37 7.25 1.49 -2.56
CA TYR A 37 6.20 1.20 -1.60
C TYR A 37 5.04 2.20 -1.72
N SER A 38 5.34 3.50 -1.70
CA SER A 38 4.32 4.55 -1.66
C SER A 38 3.52 4.69 -2.96
N THR A 39 4.13 4.40 -4.10
CA THR A 39 3.54 4.54 -5.44
C THR A 39 2.95 3.23 -5.95
N ILE A 40 3.76 2.16 -6.01
CA ILE A 40 3.37 0.91 -6.66
C ILE A 40 2.72 -0.04 -5.66
N TYR A 41 3.47 -0.48 -4.66
CA TYR A 41 3.03 -1.53 -3.74
C TYR A 41 1.73 -1.15 -3.04
N ARG A 42 1.65 0.10 -2.56
CA ARG A 42 0.46 0.59 -1.85
C ARG A 42 -0.77 0.64 -2.76
N GLY A 43 -0.62 1.20 -3.97
CA GLY A 43 -1.71 1.28 -4.94
C GLY A 43 -2.25 -0.10 -5.34
N VAL A 44 -1.35 -1.06 -5.57
CA VAL A 44 -1.70 -2.45 -5.89
C VAL A 44 -2.40 -3.15 -4.73
N THR A 45 -1.87 -3.01 -3.51
CA THR A 45 -2.46 -3.60 -2.29
C THR A 45 -3.87 -3.06 -2.05
N ASP A 46 -4.06 -1.75 -2.20
CA ASP A 46 -5.35 -1.08 -2.04
C ASP A 46 -6.34 -1.52 -3.14
N TYR A 47 -5.89 -1.63 -4.39
CA TYR A 47 -6.69 -2.16 -5.49
C TYR A 47 -7.21 -3.57 -5.19
N PHE A 48 -6.34 -4.49 -4.75
CA PHE A 48 -6.74 -5.86 -4.43
C PHE A 48 -7.68 -5.95 -3.21
N ARG A 49 -7.59 -5.01 -2.26
CA ARG A 49 -8.57 -4.92 -1.17
C ARG A 49 -9.93 -4.47 -1.70
N LEU A 50 -9.97 -3.37 -2.45
CA LEU A 50 -11.23 -2.82 -2.96
C LEU A 50 -11.90 -3.78 -3.96
N LYS A 51 -11.14 -4.38 -4.87
CA LYS A 51 -11.65 -5.40 -5.80
C LYS A 51 -12.26 -6.58 -5.04
N ALA A 52 -11.61 -7.06 -3.98
CA ALA A 52 -12.14 -8.16 -3.16
C ALA A 52 -13.44 -7.80 -2.39
N ARG A 53 -13.76 -6.51 -2.30
CA ARG A 53 -14.98 -5.97 -1.68
C ARG A 53 -16.09 -5.67 -2.68
N GLY A 54 -15.89 -6.01 -3.97
CA GLY A 54 -16.91 -5.86 -5.00
C GLY A 54 -16.92 -4.50 -5.69
N TYR A 55 -15.87 -3.67 -5.52
CA TYR A 55 -15.73 -2.45 -6.32
C TYR A 55 -15.30 -2.82 -7.74
N ILE A 56 -16.17 -2.56 -8.72
CA ILE A 56 -15.98 -2.84 -10.14
C ILE A 56 -15.62 -1.53 -10.85
N GLY A 57 -14.72 -1.58 -11.85
CA GLY A 57 -14.33 -0.39 -12.64
C GLY A 57 -13.29 0.52 -11.97
N LEU A 58 -12.54 0.03 -10.98
CA LEU A 58 -11.44 0.78 -10.38
C LEU A 58 -10.27 0.95 -11.37
N GLU A 59 -9.94 2.19 -11.68
CA GLU A 59 -8.71 2.53 -12.40
C GLU A 59 -7.50 2.43 -11.46
N ILE A 60 -6.71 1.37 -11.64
CA ILE A 60 -5.50 1.14 -10.83
C ILE A 60 -4.51 2.31 -10.92
N ALA A 61 -4.44 2.98 -12.08
CA ALA A 61 -3.60 4.15 -12.30
C ALA A 61 -3.87 5.29 -11.30
N ARG A 62 -5.14 5.51 -10.93
CA ARG A 62 -5.51 6.54 -9.93
C ARG A 62 -5.15 6.13 -8.50
N LEU A 63 -4.97 4.84 -8.26
CA LEU A 63 -4.53 4.30 -6.96
C LEU A 63 -3.01 4.26 -6.82
N LEU A 64 -2.27 4.25 -7.95
CA LEU A 64 -0.81 4.34 -7.98
C LEU A 64 -0.30 5.75 -7.63
N ILE A 65 -1.14 6.78 -7.79
CA ILE A 65 -0.82 8.13 -7.32
C ILE A 65 -0.85 8.11 -5.79
N PRO A 66 0.29 8.40 -5.14
CA PRO A 66 0.36 8.42 -3.69
C PRO A 66 -0.74 9.34 -3.11
N PHE A 67 -1.44 8.83 -2.10
CA PHE A 67 -2.44 9.58 -1.32
C PHE A 67 -3.77 9.93 -2.03
N HIS A 68 -3.83 9.95 -3.37
CA HIS A 68 -5.05 10.29 -4.12
C HIS A 68 -6.16 9.26 -3.91
N GLY A 69 -5.89 7.99 -4.24
CA GLY A 69 -6.85 6.89 -4.05
C GLY A 69 -7.23 6.67 -2.58
N ARG A 70 -6.27 6.87 -1.66
CA ARG A 70 -6.45 6.66 -0.22
C ARG A 70 -7.46 7.61 0.41
N ARG A 71 -7.48 8.89 0.01
CA ARG A 71 -8.48 9.84 0.53
C ARG A 71 -9.90 9.45 0.15
N ARG A 72 -10.09 9.00 -1.09
CA ARG A 72 -11.41 8.64 -1.62
C ARG A 72 -11.98 7.37 -0.98
N PHE A 73 -11.14 6.36 -0.75
CA PHE A 73 -11.56 5.04 -0.26
C PHE A 73 -11.15 4.76 1.18
N LEU A 74 -10.78 5.77 1.97
CA LEU A 74 -10.23 5.61 3.32
C LEU A 74 -11.12 4.72 4.20
N ARG A 75 -12.42 5.04 4.24
CA ARG A 75 -13.37 4.30 5.06
C ARG A 75 -13.50 2.84 4.65
N ASP A 76 -13.49 2.57 3.35
CA ASP A 76 -13.61 1.22 2.79
C ASP A 76 -12.29 0.44 2.79
N LEU A 77 -11.16 1.13 2.93
CA LEU A 77 -9.84 0.52 3.08
C LEU A 77 -9.44 0.23 4.51
N TYR A 78 -10.08 0.83 5.53
CA TYR A 78 -9.66 0.62 6.92
C TYR A 78 -10.78 0.20 7.88
N PHE A 79 -12.04 0.58 7.65
CA PHE A 79 -13.08 0.50 8.68
C PHE A 79 -14.31 -0.35 8.35
N ARG A 80 -14.64 -0.51 7.07
CA ARG A 80 -15.48 -1.64 6.64
C ARG A 80 -14.61 -2.87 6.47
#